data_AF-A0A1H9GWQ5-F1
#
_entry.id   AF-A0A1H9GWQ5-F1
#
_cell.length_a   1.000
_cell.length_b   1.000
_cell.length_c   1.000
_cell.angle_alpha   90.00
_cell.angle_beta   90.00
_cell.angle_gamma   90.00
#
_symmetry.space_group_name_H-M   'P 1'
#
loop_
_entity.id
_entity.type
_entity.pdbx_description
1 polymer ?
#
loop_
_entity_poly.entity_id
_entity_poly.type
_entity_poly.pdbx_seq_one_letter_code
_entity_poly.pdbx_strand_id
1 'polypeptide(L)'
;MEKLMNVVDEVLTRLAKAKHADPEGAPRDLVIDSLDQMRLLVMLEETLDVVFDDAELKPFDLTSRTTLVESVAAMLIATETSV
;
A
#
# COMPACT_ATOMS: atom_id res chain seq x y z
N MET A 1 8.41 -0.64 12.21
CA MET A 1 7.05 -0.10 12.03
C MET A 1 7.07 1.34 11.54
N GLU A 2 7.77 2.26 12.21
CA GLU A 2 7.79 3.69 11.86
C GLU A 2 8.21 3.98 10.41
N LYS A 3 9.26 3.31 9.91
CA LYS A 3 9.68 3.43 8.50
C LYS A 3 8.58 3.03 7.50
N LEU A 4 7.81 1.98 7.80
CA LEU A 4 6.74 1.49 6.92
C LEU A 4 5.52 2.42 6.95
N MET A 5 5.22 2.99 8.11
CA MET A 5 4.18 4.03 8.25
C MET A 5 4.50 5.22 7.34
N ASN A 6 5.74 5.71 7.37
CA ASN A 6 6.16 6.83 6.52
C ASN A 6 6.03 6.51 5.02
N VAL A 7 6.37 5.27 4.62
CA VAL A 7 6.20 4.82 3.23
C VAL A 7 4.72 4.78 2.83
N VAL A 8 3.87 4.19 3.67
CA VAL A 8 2.42 4.15 3.40
C VAL A 8 1.84 5.56 3.31
N ASP A 9 2.22 6.47 4.22
CA ASP A 9 1.77 7.86 4.20
C ASP A 9 2.24 8.60 2.95
N GLU A 10 3.49 8.37 2.51
CA GLU A 10 4.01 8.94 1.27
C GLU A 10 3.21 8.43 0.06
N VAL A 11 2.98 7.12 -0.02
CA VAL A 11 2.24 6.51 -1.12
C VAL A 11 0.79 6.99 -1.15
N LEU A 12 0.10 7.03 0.00
CA LEU A 12 -1.26 7.56 0.08
C LEU A 12 -1.32 9.04 -0.30
N THR A 13 -0.32 9.84 0.10
CA THR A 13 -0.22 11.24 -0.30
C THR A 13 -0.05 11.39 -1.81
N ARG A 14 0.78 10.55 -2.44
CA ARG A 14 0.97 10.54 -3.91
C ARG A 14 -0.31 10.10 -4.63
N LEU A 15 -0.97 9.06 -4.13
CA LEU A 15 -2.24 8.59 -4.68
C LEU A 15 -3.34 9.64 -4.57
N ALA A 16 -3.48 10.29 -3.41
CA ALA A 16 -4.43 11.37 -3.19
C ALA A 16 -4.19 12.55 -4.13
N LYS A 17 -2.92 12.96 -4.33
CA LYS A 17 -2.56 14.00 -5.31
C LYS A 17 -2.95 13.62 -6.72
N ALA A 18 -2.69 12.37 -7.14
CA ALA A 18 -3.05 11.89 -8.47
C ALA A 18 -4.58 11.85 -8.70
N LYS A 19 -5.35 11.64 -7.63
CA LYS A 19 -6.82 11.58 -7.66
C LYS A 19 -7.52 12.89 -7.31
N HIS A 20 -6.78 13.96 -7.00
CA HIS A 20 -7.32 15.22 -6.46
C HIS A 20 -8.21 14.99 -5.22
N ALA A 21 -7.81 14.07 -4.34
CA ALA A 21 -8.52 13.71 -3.12
C ALA A 21 -7.76 14.20 -1.86
N ASP A 22 -8.40 14.08 -0.69
CA ASP A 22 -7.80 14.45 0.59
C ASP A 22 -6.73 13.42 1.02
N PRO A 23 -5.45 13.81 1.18
CA PRO A 23 -4.38 12.92 1.61
C PRO A 23 -4.54 12.41 3.05
N GLU A 24 -5.31 13.11 3.89
CA GLU A 24 -5.57 12.72 5.28
C GLU A 24 -6.80 11.80 5.41
N GLY A 25 -7.56 11.63 4.32
CA GLY A 25 -8.71 10.73 4.23
C GLY A 25 -8.37 9.26 4.49
N ALA A 26 -9.39 8.42 4.66
CA ALA A 26 -9.17 6.99 4.87
C ALA A 26 -8.68 6.31 3.58
N PRO A 27 -7.81 5.28 3.65
CA PRO A 27 -7.28 4.62 2.46
C PRO A 27 -8.37 4.07 1.52
N ARG A 28 -9.49 3.60 2.09
CA ARG A 28 -10.67 3.13 1.33
C ARG A 28 -11.33 4.20 0.46
N ASP A 29 -11.15 5.49 0.79
CA ASP A 29 -11.71 6.59 0.01
C ASP A 29 -10.77 6.96 -1.16
N LEU A 30 -9.49 6.57 -1.05
CA LEU A 30 -8.47 6.74 -2.08
C LEU A 30 -8.37 5.55 -3.02
N VAL A 31 -8.65 4.33 -2.55
CA VAL A 31 -8.53 3.08 -3.31
C VAL A 31 -9.90 2.46 -3.47
N ILE A 32 -10.57 2.78 -4.59
CA ILE A 32 -12.00 2.50 -4.79
C ILE A 32 -12.19 1.30 -5.71
N ASP A 33 -11.34 1.16 -6.72
CA ASP A 33 -11.43 0.11 -7.74
C ASP A 33 -10.14 -0.73 -7.83
N SER A 34 -10.17 -1.77 -8.67
CA SER A 34 -9.02 -2.65 -8.89
C SER A 34 -7.84 -1.93 -9.54
N LEU A 35 -8.07 -0.85 -10.29
CA LEU A 35 -7.00 -0.04 -10.89
C LEU A 35 -6.27 0.75 -9.81
N ASP A 36 -6.98 1.32 -8.84
CA ASP A 36 -6.40 1.98 -7.70
C ASP A 36 -5.61 1.00 -6.82
N GLN A 37 -6.09 -0.23 -6.65
CA GLN A 37 -5.34 -1.27 -5.93
C GLN A 37 -4.03 -1.60 -6.63
N MET A 38 -4.03 -1.77 -7.95
CA MET A 38 -2.79 -1.98 -8.71
C MET A 38 -1.85 -0.78 -8.61
N ARG A 39 -2.38 0.46 -8.67
CA ARG A 39 -1.58 1.68 -8.51
C ARG A 39 -0.95 1.77 -7.12
N LEU A 40 -1.72 1.44 -6.08
CA LEU A 40 -1.21 1.37 -4.71
C LEU A 40 -0.08 0.34 -4.61
N LEU A 41 -0.29 -0.86 -5.15
CA LEU A 41 0.71 -1.93 -5.16
C LEU A 41 2.02 -1.47 -5.83
N VAL A 42 1.94 -1.00 -7.07
CA VAL A 42 3.11 -0.54 -7.83
C VAL A 42 3.84 0.59 -7.12
N MET A 43 3.12 1.55 -6.53
CA MET A 43 3.76 2.63 -5.79
C MET A 43 4.43 2.16 -4.50
N LEU A 44 3.89 1.14 -3.82
CA LEU A 44 4.52 0.53 -2.66
C LEU A 44 5.80 -0.21 -3.06
N GLU A 45 5.76 -0.99 -4.13
CA GLU A 45 6.93 -1.69 -4.71
C GLU A 45 8.04 -0.71 -5.08
N GLU A 46 7.72 0.35 -5.83
CA GLU A 46 8.66 1.40 -6.21
C GLU A 46 9.29 2.10 -4.99
N THR A 47 8.49 2.36 -3.95
CA THR A 47 8.96 3.11 -2.78
C THR A 47 9.77 2.22 -1.82
N LEU A 48 9.45 0.93 -1.75
CA LEU A 48 10.13 -0.05 -0.90
C LEU A 48 11.34 -0.70 -1.60
N ASP A 49 11.47 -0.52 -2.92
CA ASP A 49 12.46 -1.19 -3.78
C ASP A 49 12.35 -2.72 -3.68
N VAL A 50 11.10 -3.23 -3.76
CA VAL A 50 10.77 -4.65 -3.72
C VAL A 50 9.77 -4.99 -4.82
N VAL A 51 9.67 -6.27 -5.17
CA VAL A 51 8.59 -6.81 -6.01
C VAL A 51 7.81 -7.78 -5.15
N PHE A 52 6.52 -7.53 -4.94
CA PHE A 52 5.68 -8.45 -4.19
C PHE A 52 5.32 -9.67 -5.05
N ASP A 53 5.22 -10.84 -4.42
CA ASP A 53 4.81 -12.05 -5.15
C ASP A 53 3.31 -12.01 -5.46
N ASP A 54 2.98 -11.97 -6.75
CA ASP A 54 1.61 -12.00 -7.29
C ASP A 54 0.84 -13.27 -6.86
N ALA A 55 1.53 -14.39 -6.58
CA ALA A 55 0.88 -15.65 -6.22
C ALA A 55 0.22 -15.61 -4.83
N GLU A 56 0.70 -14.73 -3.95
CA GLU A 56 0.19 -14.58 -2.57
C GLU A 56 -0.52 -13.24 -2.32
N LEU A 57 -0.84 -12.52 -3.40
CA LEU A 57 -1.36 -11.15 -3.32
C LEU A 57 -2.76 -11.13 -2.70
N LYS A 58 -2.81 -10.93 -1.39
CA LYS A 58 -4.05 -10.66 -0.66
C LYS A 58 -4.40 -9.17 -0.84
N PRO A 59 -5.70 -8.83 -0.97
CA PRO A 59 -6.12 -7.44 -0.98
C PRO A 59 -5.64 -6.72 0.28
N PHE A 60 -5.09 -5.52 0.12
CA PHE A 60 -4.71 -4.67 1.24
C PHE A 60 -5.93 -4.32 2.11
N ASP A 61 -5.76 -4.31 3.44
CA ASP A 61 -6.79 -3.81 4.35
C ASP A 61 -6.78 -2.28 4.40
N LEU A 62 -7.72 -1.68 3.68
CA LEU A 62 -7.88 -0.24 3.51
C LEU A 62 -8.72 0.43 4.61
N THR A 63 -9.06 -0.29 5.68
CA THR A 63 -9.90 0.22 6.79
C THR A 63 -9.26 1.44 7.47
N SER A 64 -7.94 1.40 7.66
CA SER A 64 -7.15 2.47 8.29
C SER A 64 -5.71 2.46 7.77
N ARG A 65 -4.96 3.54 8.03
CA ARG A 65 -3.51 3.57 7.74
C ARG A 65 -2.77 2.45 8.46
N THR A 66 -3.11 2.19 9.72
CA THR A 66 -2.48 1.17 10.54
C THR A 66 -2.70 -0.23 9.96
N THR A 67 -3.94 -0.58 9.58
CA THR A 67 -4.26 -1.89 8.99
C THR A 67 -3.62 -2.06 7.61
N LEU A 68 -3.48 -0.97 6.84
CA LEU A 68 -2.74 -0.99 5.58
C LEU A 68 -1.26 -1.27 5.82
N VAL A 69 -0.63 -0.60 6.79
CA VAL A 69 0.76 -0.86 7.19
C VAL A 69 0.95 -2.31 7.63
N GLU A 70 0.03 -2.87 8.40
CA GLU A 70 0.06 -4.28 8.80
C GLU A 70 -0.06 -5.22 7.61
N SER A 71 -0.91 -4.89 6.64
CA SER A 71 -1.07 -5.66 5.39
C SER A 71 0.23 -5.65 4.56
N VAL A 72 0.84 -4.47 4.40
CA VAL A 72 2.12 -4.34 3.67
C VAL A 72 3.25 -5.07 4.41
N ALA A 73 3.28 -4.99 5.75
CA ALA A 73 4.28 -5.71 6.55
C ALA A 73 4.15 -7.22 6.37
N ALA A 74 2.92 -7.76 6.37
CA ALA A 74 2.69 -9.18 6.15
C ALA A 74 3.14 -9.61 4.75
N MET A 75 2.90 -8.80 3.72
CA MET A 75 3.35 -9.06 2.36
C MET A 75 4.87 -9.03 2.21
N LEU A 76 5.55 -8.08 2.87
CA LEU A 76 7.01 -8.02 2.88
C LEU A 76 7.62 -9.30 3.49
N ILE A 77 7.10 -9.74 4.64
CA ILE A 77 7.57 -10.95 5.31
C ILE A 77 7.36 -12.19 4.42
N ALA A 78 6.20 -12.30 3.77
CA ALA A 78 5.91 -13.39 2.84
C ALA A 78 6.89 -13.39 1.65
N THR A 79 7.15 -12.22 1.08
CA THR A 79 8.09 -12.04 -0.04
C THR A 79 9.52 -12.43 0.36
N GLU A 80 9.98 -12.06 1.55
CA GLU A 80 11.31 -12.44 2.07
C GLU A 80 11.43 -13.95 2.33
N THR A 81 10.32 -14.64 2.61
CA THR A 81 10.30 -16.08 2.94
C THR A 81 10.22 -16.97 1.68
N SER A 82 9.76 -16.42 0.55
CA SER A 82 9.66 -17.13 -0.73
C SER A 82 10.96 -17.14 -1.54
N VAL A 83 12.05 -16.55 -1.02
CA VAL A 83 13.39 -16.51 -1.64
C VAL A 83 14.30 -17.61 -1.11
#